data_AF-A0A377QA02-F1
#
_entry.id   AF-A0A377QA02-F1
#
_cell.length_a   1.000
_cell.length_b   1.000
_cell.length_c   1.000
_cell.angle_alpha   90.00
_cell.angle_beta   90.00
_cell.angle_gamma   90.00
#
_symmetry.space_group_name_H-M   'P 1'
#
loop_
_entity.id
_entity.type
_entity.pdbx_description
1 polymer ?
#
loop_
_entity_poly.entity_id
_entity_poly.type
_entity_poly.pdbx_seq_one_letter_code
_entity_poly.pdbx_strand_id
1 'polypeptide(L)'
;MVITMQFPFTTAAGVKVESVTTRRLKVKDLKSIGERSGGSETQLELNGVALMCNLVPEDLEEMDAADYQAVKGRFLEVVGITGSDLAGTKPAGKMVPLPA
;
A
#
# COMPACT_ATOMS: atom_id res chain seq x y z
N MET A 1 4.31 7.08 11.77
CA MET A 1 4.73 5.88 12.51
C MET A 1 6.01 5.38 11.87
N VAL A 2 6.95 4.84 12.62
CA VAL A 2 8.25 4.39 12.06
C VAL A 2 8.26 2.86 12.04
N ILE A 3 8.60 2.27 10.90
CA ILE A 3 8.81 0.83 10.74
C ILE A 3 10.30 0.63 10.51
N THR A 4 10.96 -0.10 11.41
CA THR A 4 12.38 -0.47 11.26
C THR A 4 12.48 -1.61 10.25
N MET A 5 13.40 -1.48 9.28
CA MET A 5 13.63 -2.52 8.28
C MET A 5 14.49 -3.62 8.88
N GLN A 6 14.13 -4.87 8.63
CA GLN A 6 14.89 -6.03 9.05
C GLN A 6 16.14 -6.22 8.18
N PHE A 7 16.05 -5.84 6.90
CA PHE A 7 17.14 -5.83 5.95
C PHE A 7 17.34 -4.40 5.43
N PRO A 8 18.24 -3.62 6.03
CA PRO A 8 18.48 -2.25 5.59
C PRO A 8 19.01 -2.26 4.15
N PHE A 9 18.31 -1.57 3.27
CA PHE A 9 18.64 -1.48 1.84
C PHE A 9 19.12 -0.06 1.49
N THR A 10 19.67 0.08 0.28
CA THR A 10 20.06 1.38 -0.27
C THR A 10 19.08 1.74 -1.36
N THR A 11 18.48 2.92 -1.28
CA THR A 11 17.58 3.43 -2.32
C THR A 11 18.34 3.68 -3.62
N ALA A 12 17.63 3.83 -4.74
CA ALA A 12 18.22 4.22 -6.01
C ALA A 12 18.92 5.59 -5.92
N ALA A 13 18.51 6.43 -4.98
CA ALA A 13 19.15 7.71 -4.65
C ALA A 13 20.45 7.57 -3.81
N GLY A 14 20.87 6.34 -3.46
CA GLY A 14 22.06 6.09 -2.65
C GLY A 14 21.86 6.31 -1.15
N VAL A 15 20.61 6.41 -0.68
CA VAL A 15 20.31 6.64 0.74
C VAL A 15 20.09 5.30 1.44
N LYS A 16 20.85 5.05 2.51
CA LYS A 16 20.65 3.86 3.34
C LYS A 16 19.37 4.02 4.16
N VAL A 17 18.43 3.10 3.97
CA VAL A 17 17.15 3.08 4.67
C VAL A 17 17.16 1.98 5.72
N GLU A 18 17.37 2.39 6.96
CA GLU A 18 17.32 1.49 8.13
C GLU A 18 15.93 1.51 8.79
N SER A 19 15.16 2.57 8.56
CA SER A 19 13.77 2.68 8.98
C SER A 19 13.00 3.59 8.03
N VAL A 20 11.73 3.25 7.80
CA VAL A 20 10.82 4.02 6.97
C VAL A 20 9.76 4.68 7.83
N THR A 21 9.47 5.95 7.54
CA THR A 21 8.40 6.68 8.23
C THR A 21 7.11 6.58 7.40
N THR A 22 6.12 5.88 7.94
CA THR A 22 4.78 5.82 7.35
C THR A 22 3.94 7.02 7.75
N ARG A 23 3.31 7.66 6.76
CA ARG A 23 2.35 8.75 6.95
C ARG A 23 0.93 8.31 6.65
N ARG A 24 -0.06 9.03 7.20
CA ARG A 24 -1.46 8.86 6.79
C ARG A 24 -1.65 9.37 5.37
N LEU A 25 -2.26 8.54 4.52
CA LEU A 25 -2.64 8.92 3.17
C LEU A 25 -3.91 9.79 3.21
N LYS A 26 -3.94 10.84 2.41
CA LYS A 26 -5.13 11.68 2.20
C LYS A 26 -5.86 11.21 0.94
N VAL A 27 -7.13 11.60 0.79
CA VAL A 27 -7.94 11.29 -0.40
C VAL A 27 -7.26 11.76 -1.70
N LYS A 28 -6.52 12.88 -1.66
CA LYS A 28 -5.70 13.33 -2.79
C LYS A 28 -4.62 12.33 -3.19
N ASP A 29 -4.00 11.67 -2.21
CA ASP A 29 -2.94 10.69 -2.44
C ASP A 29 -3.56 9.43 -3.07
N LEU A 30 -4.73 8.97 -2.56
CA LEU A 30 -5.46 7.83 -3.13
C LEU A 30 -5.85 8.04 -4.59
N LYS A 31 -6.32 9.25 -4.94
CA LYS A 31 -6.61 9.60 -6.34
C LYS A 31 -5.35 9.52 -7.20
N SER A 32 -4.26 10.14 -6.76
CA SER A 32 -3.00 10.11 -7.49
C SER A 32 -2.42 8.70 -7.65
N ILE A 33 -2.58 7.83 -6.66
CA ILE A 33 -2.20 6.41 -6.76
C ILE A 33 -3.05 5.74 -7.84
N GLY A 34 -4.37 5.83 -7.76
CA GLY A 34 -5.28 5.21 -8.73
C GLY A 34 -5.01 5.65 -10.18
N GLU A 35 -4.74 6.93 -10.39
CA GLU A 35 -4.39 7.48 -11.71
C GLU A 35 -3.06 6.93 -12.22
N ARG A 36 -2.02 6.86 -11.38
CA ARG A 36 -0.70 6.32 -11.75
C ARG A 36 -0.71 4.82 -12.01
N SER A 37 -1.61 4.10 -11.35
CA SER A 37 -1.68 2.64 -11.45
C SER A 37 -2.40 2.14 -12.68
N GLY A 38 -3.14 3.00 -13.40
CA GLY A 38 -3.79 2.65 -14.66
C GLY A 38 -4.75 1.46 -14.55
N GLY A 39 -5.33 1.21 -13.37
CA GLY A 39 -6.20 0.06 -13.10
C GLY A 39 -5.49 -1.26 -12.76
N SER A 40 -4.15 -1.28 -12.69
CA SER A 40 -3.41 -2.44 -12.18
C SER A 40 -3.36 -2.44 -10.67
N GLU A 41 -3.86 -3.51 -10.07
CA GLU A 41 -3.84 -3.76 -8.62
C GLU A 41 -2.40 -3.74 -8.07
N THR A 42 -1.49 -4.45 -8.73
CA THR A 42 -0.08 -4.51 -8.36
C THR A 42 0.55 -3.11 -8.34
N GLN A 43 0.25 -2.30 -9.35
CA GLN A 43 0.76 -0.92 -9.39
C GLN A 43 0.10 -0.04 -8.34
N LEU A 44 -1.18 -0.26 -7.99
CA LEU A 44 -1.89 0.46 -6.92
C LEU A 44 -1.24 0.20 -5.57
N GLU A 45 -0.96 -1.06 -5.26
CA GLU A 45 -0.25 -1.42 -4.04
C GLU A 45 1.15 -0.81 -4.02
N LEU A 46 1.94 -0.99 -5.09
CA LEU A 46 3.32 -0.49 -5.15
C LEU A 46 3.38 1.04 -5.00
N ASN A 47 2.57 1.77 -5.78
CA ASN A 47 2.51 3.24 -5.69
C ASN A 47 1.94 3.73 -4.35
N GLY A 48 1.01 2.97 -3.76
CA GLY A 48 0.43 3.28 -2.45
C GLY A 48 1.41 3.14 -1.31
N VAL A 49 2.15 2.03 -1.29
CA VAL A 49 3.23 1.77 -0.33
C VAL A 49 4.34 2.82 -0.47
N ALA A 50 4.74 3.14 -1.71
CA ALA A 50 5.74 4.17 -2.00
C ALA A 50 5.33 5.52 -1.41
N LEU A 51 4.11 5.99 -1.70
CA LEU A 51 3.60 7.27 -1.18
C LEU A 51 3.40 7.29 0.34
N MET A 52 3.04 6.14 0.93
CA MET A 52 2.94 6.00 2.37
C MET A 52 4.29 6.12 3.07
N CYS A 53 5.33 5.51 2.51
CA CYS A 53 6.68 5.51 3.05
C CYS A 53 7.50 6.74 2.62
N ASN A 54 6.93 7.58 1.74
CA ASN A 54 7.62 8.71 1.11
C ASN A 54 8.87 8.27 0.31
N LEU A 55 8.74 7.14 -0.38
CA LEU A 55 9.73 6.55 -1.28
C LEU A 55 9.18 6.57 -2.71
N VAL A 56 10.04 6.26 -3.69
CA VAL A 56 9.62 6.00 -5.07
C VAL A 56 9.44 4.50 -5.32
N PRO A 57 8.62 4.07 -6.29
CA PRO A 57 8.47 2.67 -6.65
C PRO A 57 9.81 1.98 -6.95
N GLU A 58 10.73 2.70 -7.60
CA GLU A 58 12.09 2.22 -7.93
C GLU A 58 12.89 1.85 -6.67
N ASP A 59 12.70 2.58 -5.57
CA ASP A 59 13.37 2.26 -4.29
C ASP A 59 12.77 1.02 -3.63
N LEU A 60 11.51 0.71 -3.92
CA LEU A 60 10.85 -0.49 -3.37
C LEU A 60 11.31 -1.77 -4.08
N GLU A 61 11.83 -1.67 -5.30
CA GLU A 61 12.35 -2.82 -6.05
C GLU A 61 13.64 -3.39 -5.42
N GLU A 62 14.43 -2.53 -4.78
CA GLU A 62 15.64 -2.90 -4.03
C GLU A 62 15.35 -3.29 -2.57
N MET A 63 14.10 -3.16 -2.12
CA MET A 63 13.68 -3.50 -0.76
C MET A 63 13.51 -5.02 -0.61
N ASP A 64 13.91 -5.56 0.55
CA ASP A 64 13.70 -6.97 0.83
C ASP A 64 12.20 -7.33 0.87
N ALA A 65 11.87 -8.52 0.39
CA ALA A 65 10.49 -8.98 0.32
C ALA A 65 9.81 -9.04 1.70
N ALA A 66 10.52 -9.37 2.77
CA ALA A 66 9.97 -9.40 4.13
C ALA A 66 9.60 -8.00 4.62
N ASP A 67 10.46 -7.01 4.37
CA ASP A 67 10.21 -5.61 4.71
C ASP A 67 9.06 -5.03 3.89
N TYR A 68 9.01 -5.36 2.59
CA TYR A 68 7.91 -4.99 1.71
C TYR A 68 6.56 -5.51 2.22
N GLN A 69 6.49 -6.76 2.70
CA GLN A 69 5.24 -7.30 3.28
C GLN A 69 4.81 -6.53 4.54
N ALA A 70 5.75 -6.10 5.38
CA ALA A 70 5.44 -5.33 6.59
C ALA A 70 4.82 -3.96 6.26
N VAL A 71 5.42 -3.22 5.32
CA VAL A 71 4.88 -1.92 4.88
C VAL A 71 3.60 -2.05 4.07
N LYS A 72 3.47 -3.11 3.25
CA LYS A 72 2.24 -3.44 2.53
C LYS A 72 1.09 -3.74 3.48
N GLY A 73 1.31 -4.56 4.51
CA GLY A 73 0.32 -4.83 5.55
C GLY A 73 -0.19 -3.54 6.18
N ARG A 74 0.73 -2.61 6.47
CA ARG A 74 0.36 -1.30 7.00
C ARG A 74 -0.45 -0.45 6.01
N PHE A 75 -0.10 -0.49 4.73
CA PHE A 75 -0.87 0.20 3.69
C PHE A 75 -2.32 -0.28 3.65
N LEU A 76 -2.53 -1.61 3.63
CA LEU A 76 -3.85 -2.24 3.62
C LEU A 76 -4.70 -1.86 4.84
N GLU A 77 -4.10 -1.83 6.04
CA GLU A 77 -4.78 -1.35 7.25
C GLU A 77 -5.25 0.11 7.12
N VAL A 78 -4.42 0.99 6.55
CA VAL A 78 -4.71 2.42 6.45
C VAL A 78 -5.79 2.72 5.41
N VAL A 79 -5.80 1.99 4.29
CA VAL A 79 -6.87 2.15 3.28
C VAL A 79 -8.19 1.50 3.70
N GLY A 80 -8.20 0.77 4.82
CA GLY A 80 -9.39 0.07 5.31
C GLY A 80 -9.78 -1.12 4.45
N ILE A 81 -8.88 -1.58 3.57
CA ILE A 81 -9.08 -2.76 2.73
C ILE A 81 -8.37 -3.92 3.41
N THR A 82 -9.09 -4.66 4.24
CA THR A 82 -8.66 -5.98 4.68
C THR A 82 -8.81 -6.96 3.53
N GLY A 83 -7.89 -6.93 2.56
CA GLY A 83 -7.66 -7.95 1.52
C GLY A 83 -8.83 -8.31 0.58
N SER A 84 -10.04 -7.77 0.76
CA SER A 84 -11.26 -8.31 0.15
C SER A 84 -11.91 -7.39 -0.90
N ASP A 85 -11.50 -6.12 -0.98
CA ASP A 85 -12.14 -5.11 -1.85
C ASP A 85 -11.26 -4.68 -3.05
N LEU A 86 -9.99 -5.10 -3.08
CA LEU A 86 -9.06 -4.84 -4.18
C LEU A 86 -9.36 -5.76 -5.38
N ALA A 87 -9.61 -7.05 -5.13
CA ALA A 87 -10.22 -7.94 -6.11
C ALA A 87 -11.69 -7.57 -6.29
N GLY A 88 -12.02 -6.78 -7.32
CA GLY A 88 -13.35 -6.29 -7.68
C GLY A 88 -14.53 -7.25 -7.42
N THR A 89 -14.95 -7.32 -6.17
CA THR A 89 -16.13 -8.04 -5.73
C THR A 89 -17.17 -6.97 -5.46
N LYS A 90 -18.01 -6.72 -6.47
CA LYS A 90 -19.35 -6.17 -6.21
C LYS A 90 -19.91 -6.94 -5.02
N PRO A 91 -20.45 -6.30 -3.97
CA PRO A 91 -21.34 -7.01 -3.09
C PRO A 91 -22.60 -7.32 -3.91
N ALA A 92 -22.62 -8.50 -4.53
CA ALA A 92 -23.85 -9.15 -4.95
C ALA A 92 -24.69 -9.34 -3.68
N GLY A 93 -25.95 -8.93 -3.77
CA GLY A 93 -26.81 -8.60 -2.63
C GLY A 93 -26.82 -9.62 -1.50
N LYS A 94 -26.75 -9.10 -0.27
CA LYS A 94 -27.50 -9.71 0.83
C LYS A 94 -28.91 -9.13 0.79
N MET A 95 -29.82 -9.86 0.14
CA MET A 95 -31.25 -9.69 0.38
C MET A 95 -31.50 -9.93 1.87
N VAL A 96 -32.03 -8.91 2.55
CA VAL A 96 -32.61 -9.09 3.88
C VAL A 96 -33.90 -9.89 3.72
N PRO A 97 -34.10 -11.01 4.43
CA PRO A 97 -35.44 -11.55 4.60
C PRO A 97 -36.18 -10.60 5.54
N LEU A 98 -37.27 -10.00 5.08
CA LEU A 98 -38.21 -9.27 5.92
C LEU A 98 -39.12 -10.29 6.61
N PRO A 99 -39.12 -10.41 7.95
CA PRO A 99 -40.12 -11.22 8.64
C PRO A 99 -41.34 -10.37 9.02
N ALA A 100 -42.49 -10.70 8.44
CA ALA A 100 -43.83 -10.80 9.05
C ALA A 100 -44.88 -10.90 7.94
#